data_AF-A0A0C2WEK3-F1
#
_entry.id   AF-A0A0C2WEK3-F1
#
_cell.length_a   1.000
_cell.length_b   1.000
_cell.length_c   1.000
_cell.angle_alpha   90.00
_cell.angle_beta   90.00
_cell.angle_gamma   90.00
#
_symmetry.space_group_name_H-M   'P 1'
#
loop_
_entity.id
_entity.type
_entity.pdbx_description
1 polymer ?
#
loop_
_entity_poly.entity_id
_entity_poly.type
_entity_poly.pdbx_seq_one_letter_code
_entity_poly.pdbx_strand_id
1 'polypeptide(L)'
;MSLDPEYAPVSDAIKKGLAKINKWHQVVETTNMYFICLALDPCVKFEYCRNQWDSGMFSKGERAFQSVFDIYAGRYRVHKPSGTKSSMVQAPMPQGREGYGMSFLQKVIQAKPSASQPVLNPRQELVDYLAAPLEDITTTDIVRWWGYRQVQYPILSRMARDYLAIQGSSVASERAFSSGGLTTTLLHNKLSPEHVEALQMVKNGYKNGWINAANDAKHHEPYNWAAHKV
;
A
#
# COMPACT_ATOMS: atom_id res chain seq x y z
N MET A 1 24.41 -15.46 27.59
CA MET A 1 25.21 -15.33 26.36
C MET A 1 26.41 -14.37 26.51
N SER A 2 26.35 -13.30 27.33
CA SER A 2 27.49 -12.37 27.51
C SER A 2 28.57 -12.80 28.51
N LEU A 3 28.45 -13.99 29.10
CA LEU A 3 29.33 -14.51 30.15
C LEU A 3 30.08 -15.79 29.73
N ASP A 4 29.95 -16.19 28.46
CA ASP A 4 30.69 -17.35 27.96
C ASP A 4 32.17 -16.96 27.76
N PRO A 5 33.15 -17.70 28.33
CA PRO A 5 34.57 -17.38 28.23
C PRO A 5 35.07 -17.32 26.78
N GLU A 6 34.42 -18.07 25.88
CA GLU A 6 34.73 -18.14 24.46
C GLU A 6 34.54 -16.79 23.74
N TYR A 7 33.58 -15.97 24.18
CA TYR A 7 33.27 -14.67 23.56
C TYR A 7 33.93 -13.47 24.25
N ALA A 8 34.85 -13.71 25.19
CA ALA A 8 35.57 -12.65 25.91
C ALA A 8 36.23 -11.60 24.99
N PRO A 9 36.88 -11.97 23.86
CA PRO A 9 37.52 -10.99 22.96
C PRO A 9 36.54 -10.03 22.27
N VAL A 10 35.30 -10.47 22.06
CA VAL A 10 34.25 -9.71 21.36
C VAL A 10 33.15 -9.18 22.29
N SER A 11 33.28 -9.39 23.60
CA SER A 11 32.27 -9.03 24.61
C SER A 11 31.88 -7.55 24.57
N ASP A 12 32.86 -6.65 24.38
CA ASP A 12 32.58 -5.20 24.26
C ASP A 12 31.75 -4.87 23.00
N ALA A 13 32.09 -5.50 21.86
CA ALA A 13 31.34 -5.34 20.62
C ALA A 13 29.91 -5.90 20.75
N ILE A 14 29.73 -7.04 21.41
CA ILE A 14 28.41 -7.63 21.69
C ILE A 14 27.58 -6.69 22.58
N LYS A 15 28.16 -6.14 23.66
CA LYS A 15 27.48 -5.20 24.55
C LYS A 15 27.03 -3.94 23.80
N LYS A 16 27.90 -3.37 22.96
CA LYS A 16 27.55 -2.22 22.11
C LYS A 16 26.46 -2.57 21.09
N GLY A 17 26.51 -3.76 20.50
CA GLY A 17 25.49 -4.28 19.61
C GLY A 17 24.12 -4.39 20.30
N LEU A 18 24.08 -5.00 21.49
CA LEU A 18 22.87 -5.10 22.31
C LEU A 18 22.32 -3.73 22.70
N ALA A 19 23.17 -2.79 23.11
CA ALA A 19 22.75 -1.42 23.40
C ALA A 19 22.11 -0.74 22.19
N LYS A 20 22.65 -0.97 20.98
CA LYS A 20 22.09 -0.46 19.73
C LYS A 20 20.75 -1.12 19.39
N ILE A 21 20.61 -2.44 19.56
CA ILE A 21 19.34 -3.16 19.37
C ILE A 21 18.28 -2.61 20.33
N ASN A 22 18.60 -2.48 21.62
CA ASN A 22 17.68 -1.95 22.63
C ASN A 22 17.23 -0.52 22.30
N LYS A 23 18.15 0.34 21.83
CA LYS A 23 17.80 1.70 21.38
C LYS A 23 16.73 1.68 20.29
N TRP A 24 16.88 0.82 19.27
CA TRP A 24 15.91 0.75 18.18
C TRP A 24 14.62 0.04 18.59
N HIS A 25 14.69 -0.93 19.51
CA HIS A 25 13.51 -1.55 20.11
C HIS A 25 12.63 -0.52 20.84
N GLN A 26 13.25 0.38 21.61
CA GLN A 26 12.55 1.48 22.26
C GLN A 26 11.89 2.43 21.24
N VAL A 27 12.49 2.65 20.07
CA VAL A 27 11.84 3.45 19.01
C VAL A 27 10.59 2.74 18.47
N VAL A 28 10.62 1.42 18.33
CA VAL A 28 9.41 0.63 17.99
C VAL A 28 8.31 0.83 19.03
N GLU A 29 8.66 0.91 20.32
CA GLU A 29 7.70 1.17 21.41
C GLU A 29 7.12 2.61 21.40
N THR A 30 7.83 3.56 20.79
CA THR A 30 7.40 4.98 20.72
C THR A 30 6.33 5.24 19.68
N THR A 31 6.23 4.41 18.64
CA THR A 31 5.28 4.61 17.54
C THR A 31 4.29 3.45 17.40
N ASN A 32 3.01 3.79 17.21
CA ASN A 32 1.97 2.79 16.96
C ASN A 32 1.95 2.30 15.50
N MET A 33 2.79 2.88 14.63
CA MET A 33 2.83 2.55 13.20
C MET A 33 3.08 1.07 12.94
N TYR A 34 4.02 0.45 13.66
CA TYR A 34 4.33 -0.98 13.50
C TYR A 34 3.13 -1.86 13.82
N PHE A 35 2.44 -1.57 14.93
CA PHE A 35 1.23 -2.30 15.30
C PHE A 35 0.14 -2.12 14.24
N ILE A 36 -0.07 -0.89 13.75
CA ILE A 36 -1.09 -0.61 12.74
C ILE A 36 -0.78 -1.33 11.42
N CYS A 37 0.48 -1.36 10.98
CA CYS A 37 0.89 -2.08 9.77
C CYS A 37 0.66 -3.59 9.91
N LEU A 38 1.05 -4.19 11.04
CA LEU A 38 0.81 -5.61 11.32
C LEU A 38 -0.69 -5.91 11.41
N ALA A 39 -1.47 -5.04 12.05
CA ALA A 39 -2.91 -5.16 12.15
C ALA A 39 -3.59 -5.11 10.77
N LEU A 40 -3.05 -4.35 9.81
CA LEU A 40 -3.55 -4.24 8.44
C LEU A 40 -3.04 -5.34 7.50
N ASP A 41 -2.06 -6.15 7.93
CA ASP A 41 -1.60 -7.28 7.14
C ASP A 41 -2.57 -8.46 7.33
N PRO A 42 -3.29 -8.88 6.26
CA PRO A 42 -4.28 -9.95 6.34
C PRO A 42 -3.68 -11.32 6.70
N CYS A 43 -2.36 -11.49 6.59
CA CYS A 43 -1.67 -12.74 6.90
C CYS A 43 -1.36 -12.88 8.40
N VAL A 44 -1.35 -11.78 9.16
CA VAL A 44 -0.98 -11.79 10.59
C VAL A 44 -1.99 -11.08 11.50
N LYS A 45 -2.57 -9.95 11.08
CA LYS A 45 -3.52 -9.14 11.85
C LYS A 45 -3.06 -8.93 13.30
N PHE A 46 -3.94 -9.17 14.27
CA PHE A 46 -3.62 -9.10 15.70
C PHE A 46 -2.89 -10.33 16.23
N GLU A 47 -2.87 -11.46 15.51
CA GLU A 47 -2.34 -12.72 16.05
C GLU A 47 -0.86 -12.64 16.36
N TYR A 48 -0.08 -11.97 15.51
CA TYR A 48 1.34 -11.80 15.78
C TYR A 48 1.58 -10.97 17.06
N CYS A 49 0.98 -9.79 17.16
CA CYS A 49 1.16 -8.92 18.31
C CYS A 49 0.61 -9.55 19.60
N ARG A 50 -0.53 -10.24 19.53
CA ARG A 50 -1.16 -10.90 20.69
C ARG A 50 -0.25 -11.99 21.27
N ASN A 51 0.46 -12.72 20.41
CA ASN A 51 1.30 -13.84 20.82
C ASN A 51 2.74 -13.43 21.17
N GLN A 52 3.26 -12.35 20.56
CA GLN A 52 4.67 -11.97 20.67
C GLN A 52 4.91 -10.76 21.57
N TRP A 53 3.92 -9.88 21.75
CA TRP A 53 4.09 -8.65 22.52
C TRP A 53 3.49 -8.80 23.91
N ASP A 54 3.97 -8.01 24.87
CA ASP A 54 3.33 -7.97 26.18
C ASP A 54 1.90 -7.40 26.10
N SER A 55 1.07 -7.78 27.08
CA SER A 55 -0.34 -7.37 27.12
C SER A 55 -0.53 -5.85 27.13
N GLY A 56 0.38 -5.09 27.76
CA GLY A 56 0.30 -3.64 27.82
C GLY A 56 0.56 -2.99 26.46
N MET A 57 1.60 -3.44 25.76
CA MET A 57 1.92 -3.03 24.40
C MET A 57 0.82 -3.41 23.42
N PHE A 58 0.27 -4.62 23.53
CA PHE A 58 -0.87 -5.06 22.72
C PHE A 58 -2.08 -4.15 22.94
N SER A 59 -2.50 -3.92 24.18
CA SER A 59 -3.66 -3.05 24.48
C SER A 59 -3.43 -1.59 24.11
N LYS A 60 -2.18 -1.09 24.15
CA LYS A 60 -1.82 0.24 23.65
C LYS A 60 -1.98 0.30 22.13
N GLY A 61 -1.42 -0.67 21.42
CA GLY A 61 -1.49 -0.78 19.96
C GLY A 61 -2.92 -0.95 19.45
N GLU A 62 -3.71 -1.81 20.09
CA GLU A 62 -5.12 -2.05 19.75
C GLU A 62 -5.95 -0.77 19.89
N ARG A 63 -5.80 -0.04 21.01
CA ARG A 63 -6.47 1.26 21.20
C ARG A 63 -6.07 2.27 20.14
N ALA A 64 -4.78 2.32 19.79
CA ALA A 64 -4.30 3.21 18.73
C ALA A 64 -4.90 2.84 17.36
N PHE A 65 -4.91 1.55 17.02
CA PHE A 65 -5.50 1.06 15.77
C PHE A 65 -6.99 1.41 15.66
N GLN A 66 -7.77 1.16 16.73
CA GLN A 66 -9.18 1.53 16.78
C GLN A 66 -9.39 3.04 16.67
N SER A 67 -8.57 3.85 17.35
CA SER A 67 -8.64 5.31 17.27
C SER A 67 -8.34 5.81 15.86
N VAL A 68 -7.34 5.25 15.17
CA VAL A 68 -7.04 5.59 13.77
C VAL A 68 -8.20 5.16 12.86
N PHE A 69 -8.75 3.97 13.07
CA PHE A 69 -9.92 3.53 12.31
C PHE A 69 -11.10 4.50 12.44
N ASP A 70 -11.40 4.95 13.66
CA ASP A 70 -12.50 5.91 13.89
C ASP A 70 -12.25 7.25 13.15
N ILE A 71 -11.00 7.72 13.06
CA ILE A 71 -10.64 8.91 12.27
C ILE A 71 -10.95 8.68 10.78
N TYR A 72 -10.54 7.54 10.22
CA TYR A 72 -10.80 7.21 8.82
C TYR A 72 -12.30 7.00 8.56
N ALA A 73 -13.01 6.37 9.48
CA ALA A 73 -14.46 6.19 9.41
C ALA A 73 -15.21 7.52 9.45
N GLY A 74 -14.78 8.46 10.29
CA GLY A 74 -15.31 9.83 10.33
C GLY A 74 -15.13 10.54 8.99
N ARG A 75 -13.92 10.50 8.41
CA ARG A 75 -13.62 11.08 7.09
C ARG A 75 -14.43 10.42 5.98
N TYR A 76 -14.62 9.10 6.06
CA TYR A 76 -15.39 8.32 5.09
C TYR A 76 -16.87 8.69 5.09
N ARG A 77 -17.46 8.94 6.27
CA ARG A 77 -18.86 9.40 6.40
C ARG A 77 -19.09 10.76 5.75
N VAL A 78 -18.15 11.70 5.96
CA VAL A 78 -18.23 13.07 5.40
C VAL A 78 -18.04 13.05 3.87
N HIS A 79 -17.11 12.24 3.37
CA HIS A 79 -16.80 12.12 1.95
C HIS A 79 -17.41 10.86 1.34
N LYS A 80 -18.61 10.45 1.79
CA LYS A 80 -19.30 9.32 1.16
C LYS A 80 -19.35 9.65 -0.33
N PRO A 81 -18.80 8.80 -1.22
CA PRO A 81 -18.85 9.07 -2.65
C PRO A 81 -20.33 9.10 -3.01
N SER A 82 -20.87 10.30 -3.14
CA SER A 82 -22.24 10.56 -3.52
C SER A 82 -22.35 10.13 -4.97
N GLY A 83 -22.62 8.86 -5.21
CA GLY A 83 -22.90 8.30 -6.54
C GLY A 83 -22.04 8.95 -7.61
N THR A 84 -20.72 9.01 -7.43
CA THR A 84 -19.85 9.41 -8.53
C THR A 84 -20.09 8.33 -9.56
N LYS A 85 -20.75 8.71 -10.67
CA LYS A 85 -20.79 7.87 -11.86
C LYS A 85 -19.34 7.52 -12.12
N SER A 86 -18.93 6.31 -11.74
CA SER A 86 -17.68 5.77 -12.19
C SER A 86 -17.77 5.89 -13.69
N SER A 87 -16.99 6.81 -14.28
CA SER A 87 -16.60 6.67 -15.66
C SER A 87 -15.75 5.42 -15.65
N MET A 88 -16.44 4.28 -15.70
CA MET A 88 -15.83 3.05 -16.17
C MET A 88 -15.32 3.43 -17.56
N VAL A 89 -14.03 3.30 -17.77
CA VAL A 89 -13.56 2.97 -19.12
C VAL A 89 -14.35 1.73 -19.49
N GLN A 90 -15.38 1.92 -20.32
CA GLN A 90 -16.14 0.81 -20.87
C GLN A 90 -15.14 0.03 -21.70
N ALA A 91 -14.68 -1.11 -21.16
CA ALA A 91 -14.24 -2.17 -22.04
C ALA A 91 -15.36 -2.38 -23.08
N PRO A 92 -15.05 -2.51 -24.39
CA PRO A 92 -16.07 -2.76 -25.38
C PRO A 92 -16.89 -3.96 -24.90
N MET A 93 -18.19 -3.74 -24.69
CA MET A 93 -19.08 -4.82 -24.28
C MET A 93 -18.97 -5.94 -25.33
N PRO A 94 -18.71 -7.19 -24.95
CA PRO A 94 -19.02 -8.29 -25.86
C PRO A 94 -20.53 -8.23 -26.12
N GLN A 95 -20.91 -8.20 -27.40
CA GLN A 95 -22.31 -8.21 -27.83
C GLN A 95 -23.04 -9.35 -27.10
N GLY A 96 -24.12 -8.98 -26.40
CA GLY A 96 -24.78 -9.83 -25.42
C GLY A 96 -25.29 -11.14 -25.99
N ARG A 97 -25.28 -12.20 -25.16
CA ARG A 97 -26.05 -13.42 -25.43
C ARG A 97 -27.54 -13.11 -25.28
N GLU A 98 -28.23 -12.90 -26.39
CA GLU A 98 -29.69 -12.83 -26.41
C GLU A 98 -30.26 -14.25 -26.34
N GLY A 99 -30.60 -14.69 -25.12
CA GLY A 99 -31.28 -15.95 -24.87
C GLY A 99 -32.74 -15.73 -24.44
N TYR A 100 -33.65 -16.55 -24.97
CA TYR A 100 -35.03 -16.62 -24.50
C TYR A 100 -35.04 -16.90 -22.98
N GLY A 101 -35.62 -15.99 -22.19
CA GLY A 101 -35.65 -16.06 -20.72
C GLY A 101 -34.87 -14.96 -19.99
N MET A 102 -34.00 -14.20 -20.67
CA MET A 102 -33.25 -13.10 -20.06
C MET A 102 -34.16 -11.93 -19.61
N SER A 103 -35.24 -11.67 -20.34
CA SER A 103 -36.23 -10.64 -19.98
C SER A 103 -36.99 -10.97 -18.68
N PHE A 104 -37.20 -12.26 -18.40
CA PHE A 104 -37.80 -12.72 -17.15
C PHE A 104 -36.81 -12.55 -15.98
N LEU A 105 -35.55 -12.97 -16.14
CA LEU A 105 -34.51 -12.77 -15.14
C LEU A 105 -34.29 -11.28 -14.83
N GLN A 106 -34.33 -10.43 -15.86
CA GLN A 106 -34.17 -8.98 -15.69
C GLN A 106 -35.32 -8.37 -14.90
N LYS A 107 -36.56 -8.80 -15.13
CA LYS A 107 -37.72 -8.38 -14.32
C LYS A 107 -37.61 -8.84 -12.87
N VAL A 108 -37.10 -10.05 -12.60
CA VAL A 108 -36.86 -10.55 -11.24
C VAL A 108 -35.77 -9.75 -10.52
N ILE A 109 -34.68 -9.40 -11.23
CA ILE A 109 -33.60 -8.57 -10.68
C ILE A 109 -34.09 -7.15 -10.39
N GLN A 110 -34.91 -6.57 -11.28
CA GLN A 110 -35.50 -5.23 -11.11
C GLN A 110 -36.60 -5.18 -10.03
N ALA A 111 -37.29 -6.30 -9.79
CA ALA A 111 -38.29 -6.43 -8.73
C ALA A 111 -37.67 -6.63 -7.34
N LYS A 112 -36.36 -6.88 -7.24
CA LYS A 112 -35.66 -6.79 -5.97
C LYS A 112 -35.73 -5.32 -5.53
N PRO A 113 -36.40 -4.97 -4.42
CA PRO A 113 -36.34 -3.61 -3.91
C PRO A 113 -34.87 -3.25 -3.82
N SER A 114 -34.48 -2.16 -4.50
CA SER A 114 -33.12 -1.66 -4.50
C SER A 114 -32.72 -1.59 -3.03
N ALA A 115 -31.89 -2.54 -2.59
CA ALA A 115 -31.55 -2.65 -1.19
C ALA A 115 -31.02 -1.27 -0.84
N SER A 116 -31.73 -0.56 0.04
CA SER A 116 -31.20 0.63 0.66
C SER A 116 -29.82 0.20 1.10
N GLN A 117 -28.79 0.80 0.47
CA GLN A 117 -27.41 0.42 0.73
C GLN A 117 -27.29 0.32 2.24
N PRO A 118 -26.99 -0.87 2.81
CA PRO A 118 -26.99 -1.02 4.25
C PRO A 118 -26.14 0.12 4.75
N VAL A 119 -26.66 0.86 5.73
CA VAL A 119 -25.86 1.82 6.47
C VAL A 119 -24.75 0.97 7.08
N LEU A 120 -23.66 0.77 6.32
CA LEU A 120 -22.54 -0.08 6.69
C LEU A 120 -22.04 0.57 7.96
N ASN A 121 -22.36 -0.07 9.09
CA ASN A 121 -21.83 0.35 10.35
C ASN A 121 -20.31 0.25 10.20
N PRO A 122 -19.55 1.37 10.22
CA PRO A 122 -18.11 1.31 9.99
C PRO A 122 -17.43 0.35 10.95
N ARG A 123 -17.94 0.24 12.18
CA ARG A 123 -17.42 -0.70 13.17
C ARG A 123 -17.62 -2.16 12.75
N GLN A 124 -18.64 -2.48 11.95
CA GLN A 124 -18.85 -3.83 11.43
C GLN A 124 -17.72 -4.23 10.47
N GLU A 125 -17.26 -3.32 9.61
CA GLU A 125 -16.12 -3.57 8.72
C GLU A 125 -14.88 -4.02 9.50
N LEU A 126 -14.58 -3.31 10.59
CA LEU A 126 -13.47 -3.62 11.48
C LEU A 126 -13.63 -5.00 12.12
N VAL A 127 -14.82 -5.30 12.65
CA VAL A 127 -15.12 -6.60 13.26
C VAL A 127 -15.00 -7.73 12.25
N ASP A 128 -15.58 -7.56 11.05
CA ASP A 128 -15.58 -8.57 9.99
C ASP A 128 -14.14 -8.88 9.53
N TYR A 129 -13.31 -7.84 9.35
CA TYR A 129 -11.92 -8.01 8.96
C TYR A 129 -11.10 -8.75 10.02
N LEU A 130 -11.23 -8.37 11.29
CA LEU A 130 -10.49 -8.99 12.40
C LEU A 130 -10.96 -10.43 12.67
N ALA A 131 -12.24 -10.73 12.43
CA ALA A 131 -12.80 -12.07 12.59
C ALA A 131 -12.55 -12.99 11.39
N ALA A 132 -12.29 -12.43 10.20
CA ALA A 132 -11.97 -13.23 9.01
C ALA A 132 -10.71 -14.08 9.25
N PRO A 133 -10.59 -15.26 8.60
CA PRO A 133 -9.38 -16.07 8.68
C PRO A 133 -8.15 -15.30 8.20
N LEU A 134 -6.99 -15.75 8.65
CA LEU A 134 -5.71 -15.26 8.14
C LEU A 134 -5.50 -15.77 6.71
N GLU A 135 -4.90 -14.92 5.88
CA GLU A 135 -4.46 -15.30 4.55
C GLU A 135 -3.08 -15.96 4.60
N ASP A 136 -2.71 -16.68 3.54
CA ASP A 136 -1.42 -17.37 3.46
C ASP A 136 -0.28 -16.37 3.18
N ILE A 137 0.69 -16.32 4.11
CA ILE A 137 1.84 -15.42 4.05
C ILE A 137 2.77 -15.67 2.85
N THR A 138 2.77 -16.88 2.30
CA THR A 138 3.70 -17.26 1.22
C THR A 138 3.18 -16.88 -0.16
N THR A 139 1.86 -16.77 -0.32
CA THR A 139 1.20 -16.57 -1.61
C THR A 139 0.50 -15.22 -1.72
N THR A 140 0.22 -14.57 -0.61
CA THR A 140 -0.57 -13.33 -0.59
C THR A 140 0.28 -12.09 -0.87
N ASP A 141 -0.02 -11.42 -1.99
CA ASP A 141 0.41 -10.04 -2.20
C ASP A 141 -0.54 -9.10 -1.45
N ILE A 142 -0.06 -8.56 -0.32
CA ILE A 142 -0.85 -7.72 0.60
C ILE A 142 -1.44 -6.50 -0.11
N VAL A 143 -0.68 -5.86 -1.00
CA VAL A 143 -1.12 -4.64 -1.70
C VAL A 143 -2.24 -4.98 -2.68
N ARG A 144 -2.09 -6.06 -3.45
CA ARG A 144 -3.14 -6.53 -4.36
C ARG A 144 -4.37 -7.01 -3.59
N TRP A 145 -4.18 -7.69 -2.46
CA TRP A 145 -5.27 -8.17 -1.62
C TRP A 145 -6.18 -7.01 -1.16
N TRP A 146 -5.59 -5.92 -0.66
CA TRP A 146 -6.33 -4.71 -0.30
C TRP A 146 -7.01 -4.05 -1.51
N GLY A 147 -6.37 -4.10 -2.67
CA GLY A 147 -6.95 -3.64 -3.94
C GLY A 147 -8.22 -4.41 -4.32
N TYR A 148 -8.25 -5.73 -4.15
CA TYR A 148 -9.43 -6.54 -4.45
C TYR A 148 -10.53 -6.42 -3.39
N ARG A 149 -10.16 -6.25 -2.12
CA ARG A 149 -11.09 -6.19 -0.99
C ARG A 149 -11.62 -4.79 -0.69
N GLN A 150 -11.26 -3.76 -1.47
CA GLN A 150 -11.67 -2.38 -1.22
C GLN A 150 -13.19 -2.15 -1.15
N VAL A 151 -13.99 -2.97 -1.85
CA VAL A 151 -15.46 -2.87 -1.81
C VAL A 151 -16.01 -3.46 -0.50
N GLN A 152 -15.38 -4.52 -0.01
CA GLN A 152 -15.75 -5.19 1.24
C GLN A 152 -15.25 -4.40 2.46
N TYR A 153 -14.04 -3.85 2.36
CA TYR A 153 -13.37 -3.10 3.43
C TYR A 153 -12.97 -1.68 2.95
N PRO A 154 -13.93 -0.79 2.71
CA PRO A 154 -13.69 0.53 2.11
C PRO A 154 -12.93 1.52 3.01
N ILE A 155 -12.96 1.36 4.32
CA ILE A 155 -12.26 2.22 5.27
C ILE A 155 -10.85 1.68 5.53
N LEU A 156 -10.73 0.38 5.83
CA LEU A 156 -9.46 -0.29 6.10
C LEU A 156 -8.57 -0.31 4.84
N SER A 157 -9.12 -0.46 3.64
CA SER A 157 -8.30 -0.37 2.42
C SER A 157 -7.65 0.99 2.22
N ARG A 158 -8.31 2.08 2.64
CA ARG A 158 -7.71 3.43 2.65
C ARG A 158 -6.61 3.53 3.71
N MET A 159 -6.84 2.99 4.90
CA MET A 159 -5.81 2.93 5.94
C MET A 159 -4.60 2.12 5.47
N ALA A 160 -4.83 0.94 4.89
CA ALA A 160 -3.79 0.06 4.36
C ALA A 160 -2.94 0.76 3.30
N ARG A 161 -3.56 1.51 2.39
CA ARG A 161 -2.82 2.27 1.38
C ARG A 161 -1.89 3.32 1.99
N ASP A 162 -2.29 3.96 3.08
CA ASP A 162 -1.51 5.02 3.72
C ASP A 162 -0.42 4.44 4.63
N TYR A 163 -0.72 3.40 5.42
CA TYR A 163 0.19 2.83 6.40
C TYR A 163 1.15 1.79 5.82
N LEU A 164 0.70 0.91 4.93
CA LEU A 164 1.58 -0.11 4.33
C LEU A 164 2.54 0.50 3.29
N ALA A 165 2.31 1.74 2.86
CA ALA A 165 3.24 2.49 2.03
C ALA A 165 4.43 3.06 2.84
N ILE A 166 4.37 3.05 4.17
CA ILE A 166 5.46 3.52 5.03
C ILE A 166 6.66 2.58 4.85
N GLN A 167 7.79 3.14 4.42
CA GLN A 167 9.02 2.36 4.26
C GLN A 167 9.56 1.94 5.62
N GLY A 168 9.73 0.62 5.82
CA GLY A 168 10.29 0.06 7.05
C GLY A 168 11.80 0.31 7.25
N SER A 169 12.49 0.89 6.26
CA SER A 169 13.91 1.23 6.35
C SER A 169 14.29 2.41 5.48
N SER A 170 15.35 3.13 5.86
CA SER A 170 15.96 4.19 5.04
C SER A 170 16.68 3.66 3.79
N VAL A 171 16.89 2.34 3.66
CA VAL A 171 17.68 1.74 2.57
C VAL A 171 17.13 2.10 1.19
N ALA A 172 15.82 2.22 1.03
CA ALA A 172 15.23 2.66 -0.23
C ALA A 172 15.59 4.12 -0.55
N SER A 173 15.48 5.03 0.43
CA SER A 173 15.92 6.41 0.29
C SER A 173 17.43 6.53 0.06
N GLU A 174 18.26 5.77 0.77
CA GLU A 174 19.72 5.75 0.59
C GLU A 174 20.13 5.26 -0.80
N ARG A 175 19.46 4.22 -1.31
CA ARG A 175 19.66 3.77 -2.70
C ARG A 175 19.23 4.81 -3.71
N ALA A 176 18.12 5.51 -3.48
CA ALA A 176 17.68 6.61 -4.33
C ALA A 176 18.70 7.76 -4.33
N PHE A 177 19.20 8.18 -3.17
CA PHE A 177 20.21 9.23 -3.03
C PHE A 177 21.57 8.82 -3.63
N SER A 178 22.03 7.59 -3.39
CA SER A 178 23.25 7.07 -4.01
C SER A 178 23.14 7.03 -5.54
N SER A 179 21.99 6.59 -6.07
CA SER A 179 21.68 6.69 -7.50
C SER A 179 21.64 8.13 -8.01
N GLY A 180 21.16 9.08 -7.19
CA GLY A 180 21.17 10.51 -7.49
C GLY A 180 22.57 11.11 -7.57
N GLY A 181 23.52 10.59 -6.78
CA GLY A 181 24.93 10.97 -6.86
C GLY A 181 25.59 10.70 -8.22
N LEU A 182 25.08 9.71 -8.97
CA LEU A 182 25.51 9.46 -10.35
C LEU A 182 24.92 10.45 -11.36
N THR A 183 23.85 11.15 -11.00
CA THR A 183 23.18 12.14 -11.84
C THR A 183 23.73 13.55 -11.61
N THR A 184 24.04 13.89 -10.36
CA THR A 184 24.70 15.14 -9.98
C THR A 184 26.20 14.88 -9.77
N THR A 185 26.92 14.61 -10.85
CA THR A 185 28.38 14.44 -10.81
C THR A 185 29.09 15.80 -10.73
N LEU A 186 30.38 15.82 -10.38
CA LEU A 186 31.19 17.04 -10.30
C LEU A 186 31.19 17.85 -11.61
N LEU A 187 30.96 17.20 -12.75
CA LEU A 187 30.87 17.84 -14.07
C LEU A 187 29.46 18.37 -14.40
N HIS A 188 28.42 17.88 -13.73
CA HIS A 188 27.01 18.29 -13.89
C HIS A 188 26.45 18.91 -12.59
N ASN A 189 27.20 19.84 -11.99
CA ASN A 189 26.86 20.46 -10.70
C ASN A 189 25.97 21.72 -10.81
N LYS A 190 25.51 22.08 -12.02
CA LYS A 190 24.67 23.27 -12.28
C LYS A 190 23.18 22.96 -12.49
N LEU A 191 22.75 21.74 -12.20
CA LEU A 191 21.32 21.38 -12.27
C LEU A 191 20.59 22.01 -11.08
N SER A 192 19.46 22.66 -11.35
CA SER A 192 18.60 23.13 -10.26
C SER A 192 17.91 21.94 -9.57
N PRO A 193 17.49 22.07 -8.31
CA PRO A 193 16.80 21.00 -7.58
C PRO A 193 15.61 20.41 -8.34
N GLU A 194 14.84 21.27 -9.03
CA GLU A 194 13.67 20.88 -9.82
C GLU A 194 14.06 19.97 -11.01
N HIS A 195 15.17 20.28 -11.69
CA HIS A 195 15.66 19.45 -12.79
C HIS A 195 16.22 18.12 -12.29
N VAL A 196 16.87 18.10 -11.13
CA VAL A 196 17.34 16.86 -10.50
C VAL A 196 16.15 15.97 -10.14
N GLU A 197 15.11 16.53 -9.52
CA GLU A 197 13.87 15.82 -9.18
C GLU A 197 13.22 15.20 -10.43
N ALA A 198 12.96 16.01 -11.46
CA ALA A 198 12.36 15.55 -12.70
C ALA A 198 13.18 14.42 -13.35
N LEU A 199 14.51 14.56 -13.38
CA LEU A 199 15.39 13.55 -13.95
C LEU A 199 15.39 12.24 -13.14
N GLN A 200 15.35 12.31 -11.80
CA GLN A 200 15.20 11.11 -10.97
C GLN A 200 13.85 10.43 -11.18
N MET A 201 12.75 11.20 -11.30
CA MET A 201 11.42 10.65 -11.56
C MET A 201 11.37 9.91 -12.91
N VAL A 202 11.89 10.53 -13.98
CA VAL A 202 11.94 9.92 -15.32
C VAL A 202 12.81 8.66 -15.32
N LYS A 203 14.00 8.73 -14.71
CA LYS A 203 14.90 7.57 -14.55
C LYS A 203 14.22 6.42 -13.81
N ASN A 204 13.51 6.72 -12.72
CA ASN A 204 12.76 5.70 -11.96
C ASN A 204 11.59 5.12 -12.78
N GLY A 205 10.89 5.96 -13.53
CA GLY A 205 9.81 5.55 -14.43
C GLY A 205 10.28 4.56 -15.50
N TYR A 206 11.41 4.84 -16.16
CA TYR A 206 12.03 3.90 -17.11
C TYR A 206 12.48 2.61 -16.43
N LYS A 207 13.14 2.71 -15.27
CA LYS A 207 13.64 1.54 -14.53
C LYS A 207 12.51 0.57 -14.12
N ASN A 208 11.36 1.10 -13.72
CA ASN A 208 10.21 0.31 -13.29
C ASN A 208 9.25 -0.04 -14.44
N GLY A 209 9.58 0.34 -15.68
CA GLY A 209 8.76 0.07 -16.86
C GLY A 209 7.44 0.86 -16.91
N TRP A 210 7.30 1.91 -16.10
CA TRP A 210 6.14 2.81 -16.14
C TRP A 210 6.19 3.74 -17.35
N ILE A 211 7.40 4.04 -17.81
CA ILE A 211 7.68 4.81 -19.02
C ILE A 211 8.45 3.89 -19.97
N ASN A 212 8.10 3.90 -21.25
CA ASN A 212 8.75 3.09 -22.26
C ASN A 212 9.15 3.97 -23.44
N ALA A 213 10.45 4.07 -23.70
CA ALA A 213 10.99 4.93 -24.74
C ALA A 213 10.46 4.57 -26.13
N ALA A 214 10.14 3.30 -26.39
CA ALA A 214 9.55 2.85 -27.65
C ALA A 214 8.07 3.28 -27.78
N ASN A 215 7.34 3.44 -26.68
CA ASN A 215 5.98 3.97 -26.69
C ASN A 215 5.99 5.51 -26.81
N ASP A 216 6.89 6.17 -26.09
CA ASP A 216 7.05 7.63 -26.16
C ASP A 216 7.47 8.09 -27.55
N ALA A 217 8.39 7.36 -28.19
CA ALA A 217 8.86 7.63 -29.56
C ALA A 217 7.74 7.49 -30.60
N LYS A 218 6.80 6.55 -30.42
CA LYS A 218 5.63 6.41 -31.31
C LYS A 218 4.63 7.56 -31.18
N HIS A 219 4.54 8.18 -30.01
CA HIS A 219 3.66 9.33 -29.79
C HIS A 219 4.31 10.66 -30.17
N HIS A 220 5.64 10.68 -30.23
CA HIS A 220 6.46 11.83 -30.62
C HIS A 220 7.25 11.54 -31.89
N GLU A 221 6.71 10.84 -32.90
CA GLU A 221 7.25 10.94 -34.25
C GLU A 221 6.85 12.31 -34.83
N PRO A 222 7.76 13.28 -34.95
CA PRO A 222 7.51 14.46 -35.74
C PRO A 222 7.90 14.11 -37.17
N TYR A 223 6.96 14.25 -38.10
CA TYR A 223 7.24 14.25 -39.53
C TYR A 223 7.40 12.86 -40.18
N ASN A 224 6.34 12.44 -40.87
CA ASN A 224 6.36 11.36 -41.85
C ASN A 224 7.24 11.77 -43.06
N TRP A 225 8.53 11.46 -42.99
CA TRP A 225 9.50 11.75 -44.06
C TRP A 225 9.19 11.02 -45.39
N ALA A 226 8.27 10.05 -45.40
CA ALA A 226 7.88 9.33 -46.60
C ALA A 226 6.87 10.09 -47.49
N ALA A 227 6.27 11.19 -47.01
CA ALA A 227 5.31 11.98 -47.78
C ALA A 227 5.92 12.94 -48.82
N HIS A 228 7.26 13.02 -48.90
CA HIS A 228 7.98 13.96 -49.79
C HIS A 228 9.04 13.29 -50.67
N LYS A 229 8.82 12.05 -51.13
CA LYS A 229 9.56 11.53 -52.29
C LYS A 229 8.75 11.78 -53.55
N VAL A 230 9.11 12.86 -54.25
CA VAL A 230 8.84 13.06 -55.68
C VAL A 230 9.82 12.19 -56.47
#